data_AF-A0A523IDM0-F1
#
_entry.id   AF-A0A523IDM0-F1
#
_cell.length_a   1.000
_cell.length_b   1.000
_cell.length_c   1.000
_cell.angle_alpha   90.00
_cell.angle_beta   90.00
_cell.angle_gamma   90.00
#
_symmetry.space_group_name_H-M   'P 1'
#
loop_
_entity.id
_entity.type
_entity.pdbx_description
1 polymer ?
#
loop_
_entity_poly.entity_id
_entity_poly.type
_entity_poly.pdbx_seq_one_letter_code
_entity_poly.pdbx_strand_id
1 'polypeptide(L)'
;KDLPVLYGPLFEYLPFFNKFRVPNMILILLQFSMVVLAALGLNALCNVKEKAVKQKVKKYIYIFGGVCGLLTLFFLLAKSTYLGWVSDSIKNLPAPAREVAYQQTLSDAIKMLFIVAASGALVIFYLNDRIKINTFGAAIIALLIIDLWWVDFKLVDPKPKVNTENYFIETDAVKFLKKDSELFRVFPVFDDKPANWYMYHKIQNIKGYHAAKIKSYQTFLENTGLDVKNRFGLPPFLSKYLEVVMKEGKPSLQQVPANLISPERFQMDNAIIDMLNVKYLISYYPIPDERFKQVLNSQPFVFENTAVLPRAYFVDSVRVINDEMEFYEFLKSGDFNPAQEAVLEEAPKFEVGHSEKNQVVITSYDIHEIKLKAEVAEPALMVLSEIYYPAGWKAFVNGEETKIYKTNAILRSIFLEPGNHEIAFVFESKALKIGLWISFTSLFILLGILVYSWRFQKRPYESS
;
A
#
# COMPACT_ATOMS: atom_id res chain seq x y z
N LYS A 1 6.98 -19.23 14.74
CA LYS A 1 8.03 -19.20 15.78
C LYS A 1 7.69 -20.12 16.96
N ASP A 2 6.42 -20.37 17.26
CA ASP A 2 6.04 -21.13 18.47
C ASP A 2 5.50 -22.57 18.27
N LEU A 3 5.28 -23.06 17.04
CA LEU A 3 4.88 -24.47 16.78
C LEU A 3 5.18 -24.89 15.31
N PRO A 4 6.46 -25.05 14.93
CA PRO A 4 6.85 -25.36 13.54
C PRO A 4 6.31 -26.72 13.04
N VAL A 5 6.15 -27.70 13.94
CA VAL A 5 5.63 -29.04 13.62
C VAL A 5 4.19 -29.03 13.12
N LEU A 6 3.37 -28.07 13.59
CA LEU A 6 1.99 -27.92 13.15
C LEU A 6 1.88 -26.93 11.98
N TYR A 7 2.64 -25.84 12.04
CA TYR A 7 2.53 -24.75 11.07
C TYR A 7 3.00 -25.15 9.67
N GLY A 8 4.14 -25.85 9.54
CA GLY A 8 4.67 -26.26 8.24
C GLY A 8 3.67 -27.10 7.43
N PRO A 9 3.19 -28.23 7.98
CA PRO A 9 2.19 -29.05 7.32
C PRO A 9 0.89 -28.31 7.01
N LEU A 10 0.40 -27.45 7.92
CA LEU A 10 -0.79 -26.64 7.64
C LEU A 10 -0.54 -25.64 6.51
N PHE A 11 0.64 -25.03 6.44
CA PHE A 11 0.99 -24.09 5.37
C PHE A 11 1.10 -24.75 4.00
N GLU A 12 1.63 -25.97 3.95
CA GLU A 12 1.81 -26.69 2.69
C GLU A 12 0.53 -27.42 2.23
N TYR A 13 -0.20 -28.04 3.16
CA TYR A 13 -1.28 -28.97 2.81
C TYR A 13 -2.70 -28.45 3.10
N LEU A 14 -2.89 -27.51 4.03
CA LEU A 14 -4.23 -27.01 4.33
C LEU A 14 -4.66 -25.97 3.27
N PRO A 15 -5.72 -26.22 2.49
CA PRO A 15 -6.14 -25.30 1.43
C PRO A 15 -6.37 -23.89 1.96
N PHE A 16 -5.87 -22.90 1.21
CA PHE A 16 -5.95 -21.47 1.53
C PHE A 16 -5.20 -21.00 2.78
N PHE A 17 -4.58 -21.89 3.56
CA PHE A 17 -3.84 -21.48 4.76
C PHE A 17 -2.61 -20.61 4.41
N ASN A 18 -1.95 -20.91 3.29
CA ASN A 18 -0.85 -20.12 2.74
C ASN A 18 -1.27 -18.73 2.23
N LYS A 19 -2.57 -18.41 2.19
CA LYS A 19 -3.08 -17.08 1.82
C LYS A 19 -3.16 -16.13 3.02
N PHE A 20 -3.06 -16.63 4.25
CA PHE A 20 -3.02 -15.77 5.43
C PHE A 20 -1.63 -15.13 5.58
N ARG A 21 -1.57 -13.80 5.43
CA ARG A 21 -0.32 -13.02 5.52
C ARG A 21 0.28 -13.04 6.93
N VAL A 22 -0.57 -13.17 7.95
CA VAL A 22 -0.20 -13.18 9.37
C VAL A 22 -1.10 -14.21 10.09
N PRO A 23 -0.57 -15.00 11.05
CA PRO A 23 -1.36 -16.04 11.74
C PRO A 23 -2.65 -15.55 12.38
N ASN A 24 -2.72 -14.28 12.82
CA ASN A 24 -3.92 -13.70 13.42
C ASN A 24 -5.12 -13.61 12.46
N MET A 25 -4.92 -13.67 11.13
CA MET A 25 -6.01 -13.63 10.17
C MET A 25 -6.92 -14.86 10.25
N ILE A 26 -6.44 -15.98 10.81
CA ILE A 26 -7.28 -17.17 11.05
C ILE A 26 -8.43 -16.88 12.03
N LEU A 27 -8.29 -15.85 12.88
CA LEU A 27 -9.33 -15.45 13.82
C LEU A 27 -10.64 -15.08 13.12
N ILE A 28 -10.61 -14.74 11.83
CA ILE A 28 -11.83 -14.50 11.05
C ILE A 28 -12.72 -15.76 10.97
N LEU A 29 -12.14 -16.95 10.90
CA LEU A 29 -12.88 -18.21 10.89
C LEU A 29 -13.52 -18.48 12.25
N LEU A 30 -12.79 -18.18 13.33
CA LEU A 30 -13.32 -18.27 14.69
C LEU A 30 -14.48 -17.28 14.88
N GLN A 31 -14.28 -16.01 14.50
CA GLN A 31 -15.31 -14.98 14.58
C GLN A 31 -16.55 -15.35 13.77
N PHE A 32 -16.39 -15.79 12.51
CA PHE A 32 -17.48 -16.25 11.67
C PHE A 32 -18.23 -17.43 12.31
N SER A 33 -17.50 -18.44 12.80
CA SER A 33 -18.09 -19.60 13.46
C SER A 33 -18.88 -19.20 14.72
N MET A 34 -18.35 -18.27 15.51
CA MET A 34 -19.04 -17.73 16.70
C MET A 34 -20.31 -16.98 16.33
N VAL A 35 -20.30 -16.19 15.25
CA VAL A 35 -21.49 -15.47 14.75
C VAL A 35 -22.55 -16.47 14.27
N VAL A 36 -22.16 -17.52 13.54
CA VAL A 36 -23.08 -18.59 13.11
C VAL A 36 -23.68 -19.31 14.32
N LEU A 37 -22.87 -19.68 15.31
CA LEU A 37 -23.35 -20.30 16.55
C LEU A 37 -24.30 -19.38 17.32
N ALA A 38 -24.02 -18.07 17.37
CA ALA A 38 -24.89 -17.08 18.00
C ALA A 38 -26.24 -16.97 17.27
N ALA A 39 -26.23 -16.97 15.93
CA ALA A 39 -27.44 -16.96 15.12
C ALA A 39 -28.29 -18.23 15.31
N LEU A 40 -27.66 -19.41 15.33
CA LEU A 40 -28.31 -20.68 15.64
C LEU A 40 -28.90 -20.68 17.05
N GLY A 41 -28.15 -20.14 18.03
CA GLY A 41 -28.60 -19.99 19.41
C GLY A 41 -29.82 -19.06 19.52
N LEU A 42 -29.82 -17.93 18.81
CA LEU A 42 -30.95 -17.00 18.77
C LEU A 42 -32.18 -17.63 18.10
N ASN A 43 -31.99 -18.38 17.01
CA ASN A 43 -33.08 -19.11 16.36
C ASN A 43 -33.65 -20.21 17.27
N ALA A 44 -32.80 -20.97 17.96
CA ALA A 44 -33.23 -21.96 18.93
C ALA A 44 -34.03 -21.31 20.07
N LEU A 45 -33.53 -20.19 20.62
CA LEU A 45 -34.19 -19.41 21.68
C LEU A 45 -35.61 -18.97 21.28
N CYS A 46 -35.78 -18.48 20.04
CA CYS A 46 -37.08 -18.04 19.53
C CYS A 46 -38.12 -19.17 19.45
N ASN A 47 -37.67 -20.43 19.36
CA ASN A 47 -38.52 -21.61 19.24
C ASN A 47 -38.72 -22.39 20.56
N VAL A 48 -38.16 -21.93 21.68
CA VAL A 48 -38.31 -22.61 22.98
C VAL A 48 -39.73 -22.46 23.54
N LYS A 49 -40.47 -23.57 23.64
CA LYS A 49 -41.79 -23.64 24.28
C LYS A 49 -41.74 -24.19 25.71
N GLU A 50 -40.81 -25.09 26.01
CA GLU A 50 -40.74 -25.79 27.30
C GLU A 50 -40.28 -24.88 28.45
N LYS A 51 -41.07 -24.83 29.53
CA LYS A 51 -40.79 -24.02 30.72
C LYS A 51 -39.46 -24.40 31.40
N ALA A 52 -39.13 -25.68 31.44
CA ALA A 52 -37.86 -26.17 32.01
C ALA A 52 -36.65 -25.64 31.24
N VAL A 53 -36.72 -25.60 29.91
CA VAL A 53 -35.67 -25.06 29.05
C VAL A 53 -35.57 -23.54 29.22
N LYS A 54 -36.71 -22.81 29.24
CA LYS A 54 -36.72 -21.36 29.55
C LYS A 54 -36.01 -21.06 30.87
N GLN A 55 -36.19 -21.89 31.91
CA GLN A 55 -35.57 -21.71 33.21
C GLN A 55 -34.06 -21.99 33.20
N LYS A 56 -33.61 -23.01 32.45
CA LYS A 56 -32.18 -23.26 32.22
C LYS A 56 -31.50 -22.10 31.51
N VAL A 57 -32.11 -21.56 30.45
CA VAL A 57 -31.56 -20.40 29.71
C VAL A 57 -31.39 -19.19 30.62
N LYS A 58 -32.41 -18.86 31.44
CA LYS A 58 -32.31 -17.78 32.43
C LYS A 58 -31.16 -18.00 33.40
N LYS A 59 -31.01 -19.23 33.92
CA LYS A 59 -29.88 -19.60 34.79
C LYS A 59 -28.54 -19.34 34.09
N TYR A 60 -28.38 -19.73 32.83
CA TYR A 60 -27.13 -19.49 32.09
C TYR A 60 -26.87 -18.00 31.85
N ILE A 61 -27.89 -17.19 31.58
CA ILE A 61 -27.76 -15.73 31.46
C ILE A 61 -27.30 -15.12 32.79
N TYR A 62 -27.87 -15.52 33.91
CA TYR A 62 -27.44 -15.04 35.24
C TYR A 62 -26.02 -15.46 35.57
N ILE A 63 -25.62 -16.70 35.25
CA ILE A 63 -24.25 -17.17 35.45
C ILE A 63 -23.29 -16.35 34.59
N PHE A 64 -23.57 -16.20 33.30
CA PHE A 64 -22.73 -15.45 32.37
C PHE A 64 -22.61 -13.98 32.77
N GLY A 65 -23.73 -13.32 33.06
CA GLY A 65 -23.76 -11.96 33.58
C GLY A 65 -23.01 -11.81 34.91
N GLY A 66 -23.10 -12.81 35.79
CA GLY A 66 -22.34 -12.86 37.04
C GLY A 66 -20.83 -12.96 36.81
N VAL A 67 -20.38 -13.79 35.85
CA VAL A 67 -18.97 -13.89 35.46
C VAL A 67 -18.48 -12.56 34.87
N CYS A 68 -19.23 -11.95 33.96
CA CYS A 68 -18.91 -10.63 33.40
C CYS A 68 -18.86 -9.55 34.49
N GLY A 69 -19.77 -9.60 35.46
CA GLY A 69 -19.79 -8.70 36.62
C GLY A 69 -18.57 -8.87 37.51
N LEU A 70 -18.18 -10.12 37.83
CA LEU A 70 -16.97 -10.43 38.59
C LEU A 70 -15.69 -9.98 37.86
N LEU A 71 -15.61 -10.19 36.55
CA LEU A 71 -14.50 -9.70 35.73
C LEU A 71 -14.41 -8.17 35.74
N THR A 72 -15.56 -7.49 35.62
CA THR A 72 -15.61 -6.02 35.70
C THR A 72 -15.19 -5.52 37.08
N LEU A 73 -15.67 -6.16 38.14
CA LEU A 73 -15.30 -5.86 39.52
C LEU A 73 -13.80 -6.09 39.77
N PHE A 74 -13.24 -7.16 39.21
CA PHE A 74 -11.80 -7.41 39.24
C PHE A 74 -11.03 -6.23 38.63
N PHE A 75 -11.39 -5.77 37.43
CA PHE A 75 -10.71 -4.62 36.83
C PHE A 75 -10.92 -3.32 37.62
N LEU A 76 -12.03 -3.18 38.34
CA LEU A 76 -12.33 -2.01 39.16
C LEU A 76 -11.50 -1.97 40.45
N LEU A 77 -11.23 -3.12 41.06
CA LEU A 77 -10.55 -3.25 42.35
C LEU A 77 -9.06 -3.60 42.24
N ALA A 78 -8.65 -4.34 41.20
CA ALA A 78 -7.32 -4.91 41.06
C ALA A 78 -6.41 -4.11 40.11
N LYS A 79 -6.44 -2.77 40.22
CA LYS A 79 -5.64 -1.87 39.38
C LYS A 79 -4.14 -2.21 39.44
N SER A 80 -3.60 -2.41 40.64
CA SER A 80 -2.18 -2.72 40.83
C SER A 80 -1.79 -4.05 40.17
N THR A 81 -2.63 -5.07 40.30
CA THR A 81 -2.43 -6.39 39.66
C THR A 81 -2.44 -6.28 38.14
N TYR A 82 -3.40 -5.54 37.57
CA TYR A 82 -3.45 -5.31 36.12
C TYR A 82 -2.19 -4.60 35.61
N LEU A 83 -1.77 -3.53 36.28
CA LEU A 83 -0.57 -2.78 35.90
C LEU A 83 0.70 -3.63 35.97
N GLY A 84 0.79 -4.54 36.94
CA GLY A 84 1.86 -5.55 37.03
C GLY A 84 1.86 -6.48 35.81
N TRP A 85 0.70 -7.06 35.46
CA TRP A 85 0.58 -7.95 34.31
C TRP A 85 0.95 -7.28 32.98
N VAL A 86 0.53 -6.02 32.77
CA VAL A 86 0.91 -5.25 31.58
C VAL A 86 2.42 -4.99 31.55
N SER A 87 3.02 -4.70 32.70
CA SER A 87 4.48 -4.49 32.81
C SER A 87 5.27 -5.74 32.41
N ASP A 88 4.79 -6.92 32.81
CA ASP A 88 5.44 -8.20 32.48
C ASP A 88 5.22 -8.59 31.01
N SER A 89 4.04 -8.30 30.47
CA SER A 89 3.65 -8.66 29.10
C SER A 89 4.27 -7.73 28.05
N ILE A 90 4.46 -6.44 28.38
CA ILE A 90 4.98 -5.43 27.47
C ILE A 90 6.18 -4.73 28.12
N LYS A 91 7.37 -5.26 27.84
CA LYS A 91 8.64 -4.67 28.30
C LYS A 91 8.77 -3.24 27.78
N ASN A 92 9.19 -2.33 28.66
CA ASN A 92 9.47 -0.92 28.38
C ASN A 92 8.26 -0.03 28.05
N LEU A 93 7.03 -0.41 28.43
CA LEU A 93 5.87 0.48 28.28
C LEU A 93 5.92 1.64 29.30
N PRO A 94 5.90 2.92 28.88
CA PRO A 94 5.95 4.06 29.80
C PRO A 94 4.78 4.04 30.81
N ALA A 95 5.00 4.57 32.02
CA ALA A 95 3.97 4.60 33.06
C ALA A 95 2.66 5.31 32.63
N PRO A 96 2.69 6.45 31.91
CA PRO A 96 1.46 7.07 31.41
C PRO A 96 0.68 6.18 30.42
N ALA A 97 1.38 5.42 29.57
CA ALA A 97 0.75 4.53 28.62
C ALA A 97 0.09 3.32 29.30
N ARG A 98 0.70 2.80 30.38
CA ARG A 98 0.11 1.74 31.23
C ARG A 98 -1.18 2.21 31.91
N GLU A 99 -1.20 3.45 32.41
CA GLU A 99 -2.39 4.04 33.01
C GLU A 99 -3.52 4.19 31.97
N VAL A 100 -3.20 4.69 30.77
CA VAL A 100 -4.18 4.79 29.67
C VAL A 100 -4.75 3.41 29.30
N ALA A 101 -3.91 2.37 29.23
CA ALA A 101 -4.36 1.00 28.95
C ALA A 101 -5.32 0.46 30.02
N TYR A 102 -5.04 0.73 31.30
CA TYR A 102 -5.94 0.39 32.40
C TYR A 102 -7.29 1.10 32.27
N GLN A 103 -7.28 2.42 32.05
CA GLN A 103 -8.52 3.21 31.90
C GLN A 103 -9.36 2.73 30.71
N GLN A 104 -8.72 2.38 29.60
CA GLN A 104 -9.40 1.80 28.44
C GLN A 104 -10.01 0.44 28.76
N THR A 105 -9.26 -0.44 29.44
CA THR A 105 -9.74 -1.77 29.84
C THR A 105 -10.94 -1.67 30.78
N LEU A 106 -10.87 -0.80 31.79
CA LEU A 106 -11.98 -0.57 32.71
C LEU A 106 -13.22 -0.01 31.99
N SER A 107 -13.03 1.00 31.13
CA SER A 107 -14.10 1.53 30.29
C SER A 107 -14.77 0.41 29.48
N ASP A 108 -13.98 -0.44 28.82
CA ASP A 108 -14.51 -1.48 27.95
C ASP A 108 -15.16 -2.62 28.73
N ALA A 109 -14.67 -2.94 29.94
CA ALA A 109 -15.33 -3.88 30.85
C ALA A 109 -16.72 -3.39 31.30
N ILE A 110 -16.83 -2.10 31.66
CA ILE A 110 -18.12 -1.48 32.05
C ILE A 110 -19.11 -1.50 30.88
N LYS A 111 -18.67 -1.18 29.66
CA LYS A 111 -19.51 -1.22 28.45
C LYS A 111 -19.98 -2.63 28.14
N MET A 112 -19.07 -3.61 28.19
CA MET A 112 -19.41 -5.01 28.03
C MET A 112 -20.47 -5.44 29.05
N LEU A 113 -20.32 -5.05 30.32
CA LEU A 113 -21.33 -5.34 31.35
C LEU A 113 -22.69 -4.74 31.00
N PHE A 114 -22.75 -3.50 30.52
CA PHE A 114 -24.00 -2.86 30.09
C PHE A 114 -24.65 -3.61 28.92
N ILE A 115 -23.88 -4.01 27.91
CA ILE A 115 -24.39 -4.74 26.74
C ILE A 115 -24.87 -6.14 27.13
N VAL A 116 -24.13 -6.85 28.00
CA VAL A 116 -24.53 -8.16 28.52
C VAL A 116 -25.81 -8.04 29.37
N ALA A 117 -25.92 -7.00 30.21
CA ALA A 117 -27.11 -6.76 31.01
C ALA A 117 -28.33 -6.42 30.12
N ALA A 118 -28.15 -5.54 29.13
CA ALA A 118 -29.21 -5.16 28.20
C ALA A 118 -29.69 -6.33 27.35
N SER A 119 -28.77 -7.09 26.73
CA SER A 119 -29.11 -8.28 25.96
C SER A 119 -29.74 -9.38 26.82
N GLY A 120 -29.22 -9.63 28.02
CA GLY A 120 -29.78 -10.57 28.98
C GLY A 120 -31.19 -10.18 29.42
N ALA A 121 -31.44 -8.89 29.70
CA ALA A 121 -32.77 -8.38 30.05
C ALA A 121 -33.77 -8.56 28.90
N LEU A 122 -33.38 -8.24 27.66
CA LEU A 122 -34.21 -8.46 26.48
C LEU A 122 -34.59 -9.93 26.32
N VAL A 123 -33.63 -10.84 26.48
CA VAL A 123 -33.91 -12.29 26.42
C VAL A 123 -34.84 -12.72 27.56
N ILE A 124 -34.63 -12.26 28.79
CA ILE A 124 -35.48 -12.60 29.93
C ILE A 124 -36.91 -12.09 29.74
N PHE A 125 -37.07 -10.85 29.24
CA PHE A 125 -38.39 -10.29 28.94
C PHE A 125 -39.10 -11.07 27.83
N TYR A 126 -38.38 -11.47 26.78
CA TYR A 126 -38.93 -12.33 25.73
C TYR A 126 -39.36 -13.70 26.30
N LEU A 127 -38.51 -14.36 27.09
CA LEU A 127 -38.83 -15.67 27.69
C LEU A 127 -39.99 -15.60 28.71
N ASN A 128 -40.20 -14.45 29.33
CA ASN A 128 -41.34 -14.16 30.20
C ASN A 128 -42.60 -13.72 29.44
N ASP A 129 -42.57 -13.77 28.12
CA ASP A 129 -43.68 -13.40 27.24
C ASP A 129 -44.14 -11.92 27.45
N ARG A 130 -43.22 -11.05 27.91
CA ARG A 130 -43.45 -9.60 28.13
C ARG A 130 -43.33 -8.77 26.85
N ILE A 131 -42.58 -9.26 25.85
CA ILE A 131 -42.35 -8.61 24.56
C ILE A 131 -42.56 -9.60 23.42
N LYS A 132 -43.06 -9.12 22.28
CA LYS A 132 -43.29 -9.93 21.07
C LYS A 132 -41.97 -10.16 20.32
N ILE A 133 -41.91 -11.23 19.51
CA ILE A 133 -40.72 -11.60 18.72
C ILE A 133 -40.22 -10.46 17.81
N ASN A 134 -41.12 -9.70 17.18
CA ASN A 134 -40.73 -8.58 16.32
C ASN A 134 -40.04 -7.46 17.11
N THR A 135 -40.55 -7.14 18.31
CA THR A 135 -39.97 -6.13 19.19
C THR A 135 -38.63 -6.61 19.75
N PHE A 136 -38.54 -7.88 20.14
CA PHE A 136 -37.29 -8.50 20.59
C PHE A 136 -36.23 -8.46 19.47
N GLY A 137 -36.58 -8.89 18.26
CA GLY A 137 -35.69 -8.86 17.10
C GLY A 137 -35.20 -7.46 16.77
N ALA A 138 -36.11 -6.47 16.69
CA ALA A 138 -35.74 -5.08 16.44
C ALA A 138 -34.81 -4.51 17.53
N ALA A 139 -35.08 -4.82 18.82
CA ALA A 139 -34.25 -4.36 19.92
C ALA A 139 -32.84 -5.00 19.91
N ILE A 140 -32.74 -6.28 19.57
CA ILE A 140 -31.43 -6.96 19.42
C ILE A 140 -30.64 -6.36 18.25
N ILE A 141 -31.29 -6.13 17.10
CA ILE A 141 -30.63 -5.48 15.95
C ILE A 141 -30.14 -4.08 16.32
N ALA A 142 -30.97 -3.29 17.00
CA ALA A 142 -30.58 -1.95 17.47
C ALA A 142 -29.40 -2.02 18.44
N LEU A 143 -29.41 -2.97 19.39
CA LEU A 143 -28.30 -3.16 20.34
C LEU A 143 -27.01 -3.56 19.63
N LEU A 144 -27.07 -4.43 18.62
CA LEU A 144 -25.92 -4.81 17.79
C LEU A 144 -25.37 -3.63 16.99
N ILE A 145 -26.25 -2.79 16.42
CA ILE A 145 -25.83 -1.57 15.72
C ILE A 145 -25.11 -0.64 16.71
N ILE A 146 -25.67 -0.42 17.91
CA ILE A 146 -25.06 0.43 18.93
C ILE A 146 -23.69 -0.10 19.36
N ASP A 147 -23.56 -1.41 19.60
CA ASP A 147 -22.30 -2.06 19.98
C ASP A 147 -21.23 -1.89 18.90
N LEU A 148 -21.57 -2.27 17.65
CA LEU A 148 -20.66 -2.16 16.51
C LEU A 148 -20.25 -0.69 16.25
N TRP A 149 -21.21 0.23 16.31
CA TRP A 149 -20.96 1.65 16.06
C TRP A 149 -20.06 2.26 17.13
N TRP A 150 -20.18 1.82 18.39
CA TRP A 150 -19.31 2.29 19.46
C TRP A 150 -17.84 1.90 19.23
N VAL A 151 -17.58 0.72 18.68
CA VAL A 151 -16.24 0.28 18.33
C VAL A 151 -15.73 1.00 17.07
N ASP A 152 -16.59 1.14 16.06
CA ASP A 152 -16.22 1.71 14.75
C ASP A 152 -15.72 3.16 14.86
N PHE A 153 -16.40 4.01 15.64
CA PHE A 153 -15.96 5.40 15.85
C PHE A 153 -14.56 5.53 16.48
N LYS A 154 -14.10 4.56 17.28
CA LYS A 154 -12.75 4.59 17.85
C LYS A 154 -11.67 4.38 16.79
N LEU A 155 -11.96 3.63 15.73
CA LEU A 155 -11.01 3.31 14.66
C LEU A 155 -11.02 4.34 13.53
N VAL A 156 -12.19 4.95 13.28
CA VAL A 156 -12.39 5.91 12.17
C VAL A 156 -11.93 7.34 12.51
N ASP A 157 -11.61 7.64 13.78
CA ASP A 157 -11.02 8.93 14.20
C ASP A 157 -9.52 8.78 14.56
N PRO A 158 -8.63 8.57 13.57
CA PRO A 158 -7.20 8.57 13.82
C PRO A 158 -6.78 9.99 14.22
N LYS A 159 -6.66 10.24 15.54
CA LYS A 159 -6.12 11.50 16.04
C LYS A 159 -4.67 11.62 15.60
N PRO A 160 -4.34 12.51 14.65
CA PRO A 160 -2.98 12.62 14.18
C PRO A 160 -2.12 13.11 15.36
N LYS A 161 -1.03 12.40 15.66
CA LYS A 161 -0.10 12.76 16.75
C LYS A 161 0.61 14.10 16.49
N VAL A 162 0.51 14.61 15.28
CA VAL A 162 1.14 15.83 14.78
C VAL A 162 0.05 16.67 14.12
N ASN A 163 0.12 17.99 14.23
CA ASN A 163 -0.72 18.87 13.43
C ASN A 163 -0.45 18.59 11.94
N THR A 164 -1.44 18.02 11.24
CA THR A 164 -1.31 17.61 9.84
C THR A 164 -1.06 18.79 8.92
N GLU A 165 -1.67 19.95 9.19
CA GLU A 165 -1.43 21.17 8.43
C GLU A 165 0.04 21.58 8.53
N ASN A 166 0.62 21.53 9.75
CA ASN A 166 2.03 21.85 9.96
C ASN A 166 2.97 20.83 9.30
N TYR A 167 2.60 19.55 9.28
CA TYR A 167 3.44 18.49 8.71
C TYR A 167 3.55 18.58 7.18
N PHE A 168 2.50 19.09 6.51
CA PHE A 168 2.43 19.24 5.07
C PHE A 168 2.54 20.70 4.61
N ILE A 169 3.17 21.56 5.41
CA ILE A 169 3.52 22.92 4.96
C ILE A 169 4.48 22.81 3.78
N GLU A 170 4.22 23.61 2.74
CA GLU A 170 5.11 23.70 1.59
C GLU A 170 6.47 24.26 1.99
N THR A 171 7.51 23.45 1.81
CA THR A 171 8.89 23.89 1.90
C THR A 171 9.25 24.79 0.73
N ASP A 172 10.34 25.53 0.83
CA ASP A 172 10.82 26.36 -0.28
C ASP A 172 11.17 25.52 -1.52
N ALA A 173 11.64 24.28 -1.31
CA ALA A 173 11.83 23.31 -2.39
C ALA A 173 10.49 22.97 -3.09
N VAL A 174 9.42 22.69 -2.34
CA VAL A 174 8.09 22.44 -2.93
C VAL A 174 7.58 23.66 -3.71
N LYS A 175 7.69 24.86 -3.13
CA LYS A 175 7.27 26.11 -3.79
C LYS A 175 8.07 26.36 -5.07
N PHE A 176 9.35 26.03 -5.08
CA PHE A 176 10.19 26.11 -6.28
C PHE A 176 9.71 25.12 -7.34
N LEU A 177 9.59 23.83 -6.98
CA LEU A 177 9.22 22.76 -7.90
C LEU A 177 7.83 22.99 -8.55
N LYS A 178 6.87 23.55 -7.81
CA LYS A 178 5.53 23.87 -8.33
C LYS A 178 5.50 24.97 -9.40
N LYS A 179 6.58 25.74 -9.56
CA LYS A 179 6.67 26.76 -10.62
C LYS A 179 6.97 26.14 -11.99
N ASP A 180 7.55 24.95 -12.01
CA ASP A 180 7.81 24.22 -13.24
C ASP A 180 6.55 23.43 -13.64
N SER A 181 6.04 23.73 -14.83
CA SER A 181 4.83 23.10 -15.41
C SER A 181 5.14 21.86 -16.24
N GLU A 182 6.41 21.55 -16.48
CA GLU A 182 6.81 20.37 -17.24
C GLU A 182 6.48 19.07 -16.47
N LEU A 183 6.40 17.97 -17.21
CA LEU A 183 6.24 16.65 -16.60
C LEU A 183 7.61 16.10 -16.20
N PHE A 184 7.94 16.19 -14.91
CA PHE A 184 9.21 15.70 -14.36
C PHE A 184 9.01 14.82 -13.11
N ARG A 185 10.06 14.08 -12.74
CA ARG A 185 10.19 13.46 -11.42
C ARG A 185 11.30 14.14 -10.61
N VAL A 186 11.21 13.98 -9.29
CA VAL A 186 12.29 14.34 -8.37
C VAL A 186 12.94 13.10 -7.76
N PHE A 187 14.21 13.24 -7.38
CA PHE A 187 14.93 12.25 -6.59
C PHE A 187 15.32 12.84 -5.23
N PRO A 188 14.61 12.49 -4.16
CA PRO A 188 15.01 12.84 -2.80
C PRO A 188 16.22 12.00 -2.39
N VAL A 189 17.41 12.48 -2.74
CA VAL A 189 18.69 11.82 -2.46
C VAL A 189 18.83 11.65 -0.95
N PHE A 190 18.81 12.77 -0.22
CA PHE A 190 18.89 12.81 1.23
C PHE A 190 17.95 13.88 1.78
N ASP A 191 16.85 13.45 2.36
CA ASP A 191 15.77 14.31 2.83
C ASP A 191 15.31 13.87 4.23
N ASP A 192 14.82 14.81 5.03
CA ASP A 192 14.20 14.56 6.34
C ASP A 192 12.74 14.11 6.19
N LYS A 193 12.15 14.28 5.01
CA LYS A 193 10.81 13.79 4.66
C LYS A 193 10.83 12.37 4.10
N PRO A 194 9.81 11.54 4.42
CA PRO A 194 9.67 10.23 3.79
C PRO A 194 9.31 10.36 2.31
N ALA A 195 9.62 9.34 1.50
CA ALA A 195 9.43 9.39 0.04
C ALA A 195 8.00 9.76 -0.41
N ASN A 196 6.96 9.34 0.33
CA ASN A 196 5.56 9.65 0.00
C ASN A 196 5.12 11.06 0.37
N TRP A 197 5.93 11.83 1.10
CA TRP A 197 5.55 13.17 1.53
C TRP A 197 5.28 14.11 0.34
N TYR A 198 6.12 14.05 -0.69
CA TYR A 198 5.96 14.82 -1.94
C TYR A 198 4.65 14.54 -2.69
N MET A 199 4.06 13.35 -2.50
CA MET A 199 2.78 12.99 -3.11
C MET A 199 1.64 13.89 -2.62
N TYR A 200 1.67 14.37 -1.37
CA TYR A 200 0.70 15.32 -0.85
C TYR A 200 0.69 16.63 -1.67
N HIS A 201 1.86 17.03 -2.16
CA HIS A 201 2.05 18.20 -3.00
C HIS A 201 1.90 17.91 -4.50
N LYS A 202 1.49 16.69 -4.88
CA LYS A 202 1.39 16.19 -6.26
C LYS A 202 2.71 16.21 -7.03
N ILE A 203 3.84 16.11 -6.33
CA ILE A 203 5.18 16.05 -6.93
C ILE A 203 5.58 14.57 -7.06
N GLN A 204 5.86 14.14 -8.29
CA GLN A 204 6.26 12.76 -8.59
C GLN A 204 7.70 12.51 -8.14
N ASN A 205 7.97 11.39 -7.47
CA ASN A 205 9.32 11.02 -7.06
C ASN A 205 9.63 9.54 -7.30
N ILE A 206 10.90 9.23 -7.54
CA ILE A 206 11.36 7.87 -7.87
C ILE A 206 11.59 6.97 -6.65
N LYS A 207 11.41 7.46 -5.42
CA LYS A 207 11.61 6.63 -4.21
C LYS A 207 10.30 6.11 -3.61
N GLY A 208 9.16 6.51 -4.15
CA GLY A 208 7.82 6.30 -3.59
C GLY A 208 7.64 4.99 -2.81
N TYR A 209 6.97 5.09 -1.66
CA TYR A 209 6.70 3.98 -0.76
C TYR A 209 5.29 3.41 -0.99
N HIS A 210 5.19 2.09 -1.02
CA HIS A 210 3.92 1.39 -0.99
C HIS A 210 4.06 0.14 -0.12
N ALA A 211 3.07 -0.15 0.73
CA ALA A 211 3.12 -1.32 1.63
C ALA A 211 3.11 -2.67 0.87
N ALA A 212 2.73 -2.64 -0.41
CA ALA A 212 2.84 -3.73 -1.36
C ALA A 212 3.58 -3.22 -2.61
N LYS A 213 4.88 -2.96 -2.48
CA LYS A 213 5.72 -2.48 -3.58
C LYS A 213 5.83 -3.57 -4.67
N ILE A 214 5.89 -3.14 -5.94
CA ILE A 214 6.09 -4.07 -7.06
C ILE A 214 7.51 -4.66 -6.93
N LYS A 215 7.62 -6.00 -7.04
CA LYS A 215 8.91 -6.70 -6.88
C LYS A 215 9.98 -6.17 -7.84
N SER A 216 9.69 -6.04 -9.13
CA SER A 216 10.63 -5.51 -10.13
C SER A 216 11.12 -4.11 -9.78
N TYR A 217 10.25 -3.26 -9.24
CA TYR A 217 10.63 -1.92 -8.79
C TYR A 217 11.58 -1.96 -7.59
N GLN A 218 11.31 -2.82 -6.61
CA GLN A 218 12.21 -3.00 -5.47
C GLN A 218 13.58 -3.56 -5.91
N THR A 219 13.58 -4.59 -6.75
CA THR A 219 14.81 -5.21 -7.29
C THR A 219 15.64 -4.20 -8.08
N PHE A 220 15.01 -3.36 -8.90
CA PHE A 220 15.69 -2.29 -9.60
C PHE A 220 16.33 -1.27 -8.65
N LEU A 221 15.59 -0.78 -7.64
CA LEU A 221 16.12 0.17 -6.66
C LEU A 221 17.30 -0.40 -5.85
N GLU A 222 17.28 -1.69 -5.55
CA GLU A 222 18.34 -2.40 -4.84
C GLU A 222 19.60 -2.55 -5.71
N ASN A 223 19.45 -2.98 -6.96
CA ASN A 223 20.58 -3.20 -7.88
C ASN A 223 21.21 -1.89 -8.40
N THR A 224 20.44 -0.81 -8.46
CA THR A 224 20.91 0.52 -8.87
C THR A 224 21.46 1.35 -7.69
N GLY A 225 21.22 0.93 -6.45
CA GLY A 225 21.64 1.67 -5.27
C GLY A 225 20.84 2.96 -5.01
N LEU A 226 19.59 3.03 -5.46
CA LEU A 226 18.70 4.17 -5.20
C LEU A 226 18.02 4.11 -3.81
N ASP A 227 17.94 2.94 -3.18
CA ASP A 227 17.24 2.74 -1.89
C ASP A 227 18.15 2.27 -0.74
N VAL A 228 19.23 1.53 -1.03
CA VAL A 228 20.03 0.83 0.00
C VAL A 228 20.96 1.79 0.75
N LYS A 229 20.55 2.28 1.93
CA LYS A 229 21.44 3.07 2.79
C LYS A 229 22.63 2.23 3.26
N ASN A 230 23.82 2.83 3.28
CA ASN A 230 24.99 2.21 3.89
C ASN A 230 24.83 2.12 5.43
N ARG A 231 25.78 1.48 6.11
CA ARG A 231 25.78 1.33 7.58
C ARG A 231 25.70 2.64 8.38
N PHE A 232 25.99 3.78 7.73
CA PHE A 232 25.94 5.12 8.32
C PHE A 232 24.71 5.92 7.88
N GLY A 233 23.77 5.31 7.16
CA GLY A 233 22.54 5.96 6.71
C GLY A 233 22.67 6.83 5.46
N LEU A 234 23.84 6.87 4.80
CA LEU A 234 24.02 7.58 3.54
C LEU A 234 23.53 6.74 2.36
N PRO A 235 22.79 7.33 1.42
CA PRO A 235 22.40 6.66 0.18
C PRO A 235 23.62 6.44 -0.73
N PRO A 236 23.65 5.36 -1.53
CA PRO A 236 24.78 5.02 -2.39
C PRO A 236 25.13 6.13 -3.38
N PHE A 237 24.10 6.79 -3.93
CA PHE A 237 24.26 7.96 -4.80
C PHE A 237 25.09 9.08 -4.16
N LEU A 238 24.89 9.34 -2.86
CA LEU A 238 25.64 10.39 -2.15
C LEU A 238 26.99 9.89 -1.66
N SER A 239 27.14 8.59 -1.41
CA SER A 239 28.40 8.02 -0.89
C SER A 239 29.57 8.10 -1.86
N LYS A 240 29.34 8.37 -3.15
CA LYS A 240 30.43 8.66 -4.08
C LYS A 240 31.02 10.06 -3.86
N TYR A 241 30.22 11.01 -3.38
CA TYR A 241 30.66 12.38 -3.09
C TYR A 241 31.04 12.60 -1.63
N LEU A 242 30.55 11.75 -0.71
CA LEU A 242 30.76 11.87 0.73
C LEU A 242 31.19 10.54 1.34
N GLU A 243 32.30 10.55 2.07
CA GLU A 243 32.75 9.43 2.88
C GLU A 243 32.65 9.75 4.38
N VAL A 244 32.44 8.70 5.19
CA VAL A 244 32.44 8.81 6.66
C VAL A 244 33.82 8.46 7.16
N VAL A 245 34.53 9.47 7.68
CA VAL A 245 35.86 9.33 8.28
C VAL A 245 35.79 9.53 9.78
N MET A 246 36.60 8.79 10.53
CA MET A 246 36.70 8.94 11.98
C MET A 246 37.67 10.08 12.29
N LYS A 247 37.15 11.21 12.78
CA LYS A 247 37.96 12.31 13.30
C LYS A 247 37.80 12.34 14.82
N GLU A 248 38.90 12.20 15.55
CA GLU A 248 38.92 12.21 17.03
C GLU A 248 37.94 11.18 17.65
N GLY A 249 37.82 10.00 17.04
CA GLY A 249 36.92 8.95 17.52
C GLY A 249 35.43 9.19 17.23
N LYS A 250 35.06 10.26 16.51
CA LYS A 250 33.69 10.53 16.08
C LYS A 250 33.54 10.39 14.55
N PRO A 251 32.41 9.85 14.07
CA PRO A 251 32.12 9.82 12.63
C PRO A 251 31.90 11.25 12.13
N SER A 252 32.60 11.60 11.07
CA SER A 252 32.50 12.91 10.39
C SER A 252 32.41 12.70 8.89
N LEU A 253 31.68 13.57 8.20
CA LEU A 253 31.55 13.51 6.75
C LEU A 253 32.67 14.31 6.09
N GLN A 254 33.34 13.70 5.12
CA GLN A 254 34.36 14.32 4.29
C GLN A 254 33.96 14.21 2.82
N GLN A 255 34.21 15.26 2.04
CA GLN A 255 33.98 15.24 0.60
C GLN A 255 35.04 14.39 -0.09
N VAL A 256 34.58 13.55 -1.02
CA VAL A 256 35.44 12.79 -1.92
C VAL A 256 35.74 13.67 -3.14
N PRO A 257 37.02 13.94 -3.45
CA PRO A 257 37.40 14.63 -4.68
C PRO A 257 36.88 13.91 -5.93
N ALA A 258 36.34 14.68 -6.90
CA ALA A 258 35.70 14.12 -8.09
C ALA A 258 36.63 13.22 -8.93
N ASN A 259 37.93 13.47 -8.92
CA ASN A 259 38.94 12.66 -9.61
C ASN A 259 39.16 11.25 -9.00
N LEU A 260 38.64 10.98 -7.81
CA LEU A 260 38.67 9.65 -7.19
C LEU A 260 37.40 8.83 -7.46
N ILE A 261 36.39 9.44 -8.06
CA ILE A 261 35.15 8.77 -8.44
C ILE A 261 35.34 8.18 -9.83
N SER A 262 35.07 6.88 -9.99
CA SER A 262 35.26 6.21 -11.27
C SER A 262 34.30 6.76 -12.34
N PRO A 263 34.74 6.92 -13.61
CA PRO A 263 33.86 7.39 -14.68
C PRO A 263 32.61 6.51 -14.86
N GLU A 264 32.77 5.19 -14.72
CA GLU A 264 31.69 4.20 -14.87
C GLU A 264 30.61 4.44 -13.82
N ARG A 265 31.00 4.79 -12.59
CA ARG A 265 30.04 5.12 -11.52
C ARG A 265 29.23 6.38 -11.85
N PHE A 266 29.84 7.38 -12.46
CA PHE A 266 29.10 8.57 -12.92
C PHE A 266 28.13 8.20 -14.02
N GLN A 267 28.58 7.46 -15.05
CA GLN A 267 27.74 7.10 -16.18
C GLN A 267 26.56 6.23 -15.76
N MET A 268 26.78 5.24 -14.89
CA MET A 268 25.72 4.39 -14.35
C MET A 268 24.63 5.23 -13.66
N ASP A 269 25.01 6.08 -12.70
CA ASP A 269 24.05 6.90 -11.95
C ASP A 269 23.33 7.90 -12.88
N ASN A 270 24.03 8.49 -13.86
CA ASN A 270 23.47 9.42 -14.85
C ASN A 270 22.43 8.73 -15.74
N ALA A 271 22.76 7.57 -16.31
CA ALA A 271 21.84 6.78 -17.12
C ALA A 271 20.54 6.48 -16.36
N ILE A 272 20.65 6.10 -15.08
CA ILE A 272 19.48 5.79 -14.24
C ILE A 272 18.59 7.01 -14.02
N ILE A 273 19.14 8.15 -13.59
CA ILE A 273 18.33 9.34 -13.28
C ILE A 273 17.71 9.94 -14.55
N ASP A 274 18.43 9.88 -15.68
CA ASP A 274 17.97 10.42 -16.96
C ASP A 274 16.79 9.62 -17.48
N MET A 275 16.94 8.29 -17.61
CA MET A 275 15.88 7.43 -18.13
C MET A 275 14.64 7.42 -17.25
N LEU A 276 14.78 7.74 -15.95
CA LEU A 276 13.66 7.91 -15.01
C LEU A 276 13.05 9.31 -15.03
N ASN A 277 13.47 10.18 -15.95
CA ASN A 277 12.98 11.55 -16.09
C ASN A 277 13.12 12.37 -14.78
N VAL A 278 14.25 12.19 -14.09
CA VAL A 278 14.58 12.95 -12.88
C VAL A 278 15.20 14.29 -13.28
N LYS A 279 14.38 15.35 -13.23
CA LYS A 279 14.84 16.72 -13.49
C LYS A 279 15.46 17.37 -12.27
N TYR A 280 14.97 17.04 -11.06
CA TYR A 280 15.44 17.66 -9.82
C TYR A 280 15.90 16.66 -8.77
N LEU A 281 17.06 16.90 -8.19
CA LEU A 281 17.59 16.18 -7.04
C LEU A 281 17.39 17.05 -5.79
N ILE A 282 16.98 16.43 -4.68
CA ILE A 282 16.74 17.10 -3.41
C ILE A 282 17.67 16.51 -2.36
N SER A 283 18.49 17.35 -1.73
CA SER A 283 19.53 16.90 -0.80
C SER A 283 19.81 17.93 0.28
N TYR A 284 20.00 17.47 1.53
CA TYR A 284 20.54 18.31 2.60
C TYR A 284 22.06 18.53 2.51
N TYR A 285 22.75 17.71 1.70
CA TYR A 285 24.18 17.81 1.46
C TYR A 285 24.47 18.35 0.05
N PRO A 286 25.59 19.08 -0.14
CA PRO A 286 26.01 19.53 -1.45
C PRO A 286 26.31 18.34 -2.38
N ILE A 287 26.04 18.51 -3.67
CA ILE A 287 26.39 17.57 -4.73
C ILE A 287 27.46 18.26 -5.59
N PRO A 288 28.76 17.97 -5.38
CA PRO A 288 29.86 18.63 -6.08
C PRO A 288 30.06 18.03 -7.47
N ASP A 289 29.06 18.22 -8.34
CA ASP A 289 29.03 17.71 -9.70
C ASP A 289 28.44 18.78 -10.62
N GLU A 290 29.20 19.18 -11.64
CA GLU A 290 28.81 20.27 -12.55
C GLU A 290 27.53 19.95 -13.34
N ARG A 291 27.20 18.67 -13.52
CA ARG A 291 25.97 18.23 -14.17
C ARG A 291 24.72 18.67 -13.41
N PHE A 292 24.80 18.71 -12.07
CA PHE A 292 23.69 19.01 -11.18
C PHE A 292 23.78 20.47 -10.73
N LYS A 293 23.20 21.37 -11.53
CA LYS A 293 23.22 22.81 -11.24
C LYS A 293 22.34 23.11 -10.02
N GLN A 294 22.92 23.68 -8.97
CA GLN A 294 22.14 24.10 -7.81
C GLN A 294 21.23 25.29 -8.19
N VAL A 295 19.91 25.08 -8.10
CA VAL A 295 18.87 26.07 -8.45
C VAL A 295 18.15 26.64 -7.22
N LEU A 296 18.29 25.99 -6.07
CA LEU A 296 17.79 26.50 -4.78
C LEU A 296 18.85 26.37 -3.68
N ASN A 297 19.09 27.48 -2.98
CA ASN A 297 20.11 27.59 -1.92
C ASN A 297 19.54 27.43 -0.50
N SER A 298 18.23 27.44 -0.31
CA SER A 298 17.60 27.11 0.97
C SER A 298 17.57 25.59 1.17
N GLN A 299 17.68 25.14 2.42
CA GLN A 299 17.62 23.71 2.77
C GLN A 299 16.17 23.17 2.77
N PRO A 300 15.90 21.98 2.20
CA PRO A 300 16.83 21.16 1.43
C PRO A 300 17.19 21.80 0.08
N PHE A 301 18.44 21.66 -0.33
CA PHE A 301 18.90 22.18 -1.63
C PHE A 301 18.20 21.46 -2.79
N VAL A 302 18.00 22.18 -3.89
CA VAL A 302 17.48 21.63 -5.14
C VAL A 302 18.52 21.79 -6.24
N PHE A 303 18.83 20.69 -6.91
CA PHE A 303 19.75 20.64 -8.04
C PHE A 303 19.01 20.20 -9.30
N GLU A 304 19.21 20.91 -10.40
CA GLU A 304 18.67 20.59 -11.71
C GLU A 304 19.62 19.67 -12.49
N ASN A 305 19.10 18.55 -12.97
CA ASN A 305 19.79 17.66 -13.90
C ASN A 305 19.68 18.23 -15.32
N THR A 306 20.78 18.78 -15.82
CA THR A 306 20.84 19.49 -17.09
C THR A 306 20.73 18.60 -18.34
N ALA A 307 20.83 17.27 -18.17
CA ALA A 307 20.77 16.29 -19.25
C ALA A 307 19.66 15.23 -19.03
N VAL A 308 18.60 15.62 -18.30
CA VAL A 308 17.42 14.78 -18.09
C VAL A 308 16.77 14.39 -19.42
N LEU A 309 16.39 13.11 -19.57
CA LEU A 309 15.56 12.68 -20.71
C LEU A 309 14.09 13.03 -20.49
N PRO A 310 13.35 13.42 -21.54
CA PRO A 310 11.93 13.68 -21.43
C PRO A 310 11.17 12.40 -21.06
N ARG A 311 9.91 12.56 -20.65
CA ARG A 311 9.08 11.41 -20.22
C ARG A 311 8.88 10.37 -21.33
N ALA A 312 8.87 10.78 -22.59
CA ALA A 312 8.86 9.90 -23.75
C ALA A 312 9.95 10.35 -24.72
N TYR A 313 10.71 9.40 -25.27
CA TYR A 313 11.81 9.67 -26.20
C TYR A 313 12.03 8.48 -27.15
N PHE A 314 12.75 8.71 -28.24
CA PHE A 314 13.16 7.67 -29.18
C PHE A 314 14.61 7.25 -28.91
N VAL A 315 14.93 6.01 -29.27
CA VAL A 315 16.29 5.47 -29.24
C VAL A 315 16.74 5.10 -30.66
N ASP A 316 18.06 5.02 -30.84
CA ASP A 316 18.71 4.76 -32.13
C ASP A 316 18.98 3.27 -32.34
N SER A 317 19.13 2.51 -31.26
CA SER A 317 19.45 1.09 -31.30
C SER A 317 18.74 0.30 -30.21
N VAL A 318 18.64 -1.01 -30.46
CA VAL A 318 18.10 -1.99 -29.52
C VAL A 318 19.15 -3.05 -29.23
N ARG A 319 19.41 -3.27 -27.95
CA ARG A 319 20.19 -4.40 -27.44
C ARG A 319 19.25 -5.40 -26.78
N VAL A 320 19.52 -6.69 -26.96
CA VAL A 320 18.74 -7.75 -26.32
C VAL A 320 19.58 -8.37 -25.21
N ILE A 321 19.09 -8.28 -23.97
CA ILE A 321 19.66 -8.93 -22.80
C ILE A 321 18.53 -9.65 -22.08
N ASN A 322 18.54 -10.98 -22.11
CA ASN A 322 17.44 -11.79 -21.56
C ASN A 322 17.56 -11.97 -20.03
N ASP A 323 18.76 -11.88 -19.48
CA ASP A 323 19.01 -12.04 -18.04
C ASP A 323 19.04 -10.68 -17.33
N GLU A 324 18.25 -10.55 -16.28
CA GLU A 324 18.13 -9.28 -15.54
C GLU A 324 19.46 -8.87 -14.87
N MET A 325 20.28 -9.83 -14.43
CA MET A 325 21.57 -9.55 -13.80
C MET A 325 22.61 -9.10 -14.82
N GLU A 326 22.61 -9.68 -16.01
CA GLU A 326 23.46 -9.24 -17.13
C GLU A 326 23.16 -7.78 -17.50
N PHE A 327 21.89 -7.35 -17.46
CA PHE A 327 21.55 -5.94 -17.65
C PHE A 327 22.18 -5.04 -16.57
N TYR A 328 22.13 -5.43 -15.29
CA TYR A 328 22.74 -4.64 -14.23
C TYR A 328 24.27 -4.63 -14.29
N GLU A 329 24.90 -5.68 -14.83
CA GLU A 329 26.34 -5.69 -15.11
C GLU A 329 26.69 -4.72 -16.24
N PHE A 330 25.92 -4.74 -17.33
CA PHE A 330 26.05 -3.78 -18.43
C PHE A 330 25.82 -2.33 -17.96
N LEU A 331 24.82 -2.10 -17.11
CA LEU A 331 24.57 -0.80 -16.51
C LEU A 331 25.77 -0.32 -15.67
N LYS A 332 26.41 -1.22 -14.92
CA LYS A 332 27.60 -0.93 -14.08
C LYS A 332 28.87 -0.72 -14.89
N SER A 333 28.96 -1.18 -16.15
CA SER A 333 30.13 -0.93 -17.00
C SER A 333 30.24 0.55 -17.38
N GLY A 334 29.14 1.29 -17.33
CA GLY A 334 29.08 2.70 -17.72
C GLY A 334 28.92 2.93 -19.22
N ASP A 335 28.79 1.86 -20.01
CA ASP A 335 28.64 1.93 -21.47
C ASP A 335 27.18 2.16 -21.91
N PHE A 336 26.22 1.96 -21.01
CA PHE A 336 24.81 2.10 -21.33
C PHE A 336 24.38 3.58 -21.39
N ASN A 337 24.00 4.04 -22.59
CA ASN A 337 23.40 5.35 -22.80
C ASN A 337 21.90 5.23 -23.13
N PRO A 338 20.99 5.57 -22.21
CA PRO A 338 19.55 5.41 -22.42
C PRO A 338 18.98 6.37 -23.45
N ALA A 339 19.71 7.42 -23.86
CA ALA A 339 19.28 8.33 -24.92
C ALA A 339 19.45 7.73 -26.32
N GLN A 340 20.32 6.74 -26.47
CA GLN A 340 20.73 6.16 -27.75
C GLN A 340 20.33 4.68 -27.87
N GLU A 341 20.41 3.91 -26.79
CA GLU A 341 20.15 2.48 -26.80
C GLU A 341 19.04 2.12 -25.82
N ALA A 342 18.14 1.23 -26.24
CA ALA A 342 17.21 0.55 -25.36
C ALA A 342 17.60 -0.93 -25.20
N VAL A 343 17.54 -1.44 -23.98
CA VAL A 343 17.72 -2.86 -23.69
C VAL A 343 16.36 -3.55 -23.54
N LEU A 344 16.09 -4.55 -24.38
CA LEU A 344 14.88 -5.39 -24.32
C LEU A 344 15.22 -6.80 -23.80
N GLU A 345 14.27 -7.42 -23.10
CA GLU A 345 14.41 -8.81 -22.62
C GLU A 345 14.04 -9.87 -23.67
N GLU A 346 13.53 -9.44 -24.81
CA GLU A 346 13.12 -10.30 -25.90
C GLU A 346 13.55 -9.69 -27.25
N ALA A 347 13.92 -10.55 -28.19
CA ALA A 347 14.30 -10.11 -29.53
C ALA A 347 13.09 -9.51 -30.26
N PRO A 348 13.16 -8.25 -30.72
CA PRO A 348 12.08 -7.65 -31.49
C PRO A 348 11.99 -8.28 -32.89
N LYS A 349 10.80 -8.22 -33.50
CA LYS A 349 10.56 -8.62 -34.90
C LYS A 349 10.61 -7.43 -35.86
N PHE A 350 11.24 -6.35 -35.43
CA PHE A 350 11.39 -5.10 -36.16
C PHE A 350 12.83 -4.65 -36.01
N GLU A 351 13.25 -3.78 -36.93
CA GLU A 351 14.50 -3.05 -36.85
C GLU A 351 14.19 -1.59 -36.49
N VAL A 352 15.15 -0.93 -35.85
CA VAL A 352 15.05 0.50 -35.55
C VAL A 352 16.01 1.25 -36.46
N GLY A 353 15.54 2.34 -37.05
CA GLY A 353 16.30 3.33 -37.79
C GLY A 353 16.59 4.56 -36.95
N HIS A 354 17.69 5.23 -37.24
CA HIS A 354 18.09 6.45 -36.55
C HIS A 354 17.56 7.67 -37.29
N SER A 355 16.85 8.55 -36.59
CA SER A 355 16.38 9.81 -37.15
C SER A 355 16.20 10.89 -36.09
N GLU A 356 16.92 11.99 -36.27
CA GLU A 356 16.74 13.23 -35.48
C GLU A 356 15.39 13.92 -35.74
N LYS A 357 14.64 13.50 -36.76
CA LYS A 357 13.32 14.05 -37.08
C LYS A 357 12.20 13.40 -36.26
N ASN A 358 12.50 12.34 -35.52
CA ASN A 358 11.50 11.67 -34.70
C ASN A 358 11.11 12.56 -33.52
N GLN A 359 9.82 12.84 -33.35
CA GLN A 359 9.31 13.70 -32.30
C GLN A 359 8.14 13.04 -31.57
N VAL A 360 8.08 13.22 -30.26
CA VAL A 360 6.97 12.75 -29.44
C VAL A 360 6.60 13.80 -28.41
N VAL A 361 5.29 14.03 -28.27
CA VAL A 361 4.74 14.96 -27.29
C VAL A 361 3.62 14.27 -26.52
N ILE A 362 3.67 14.36 -25.20
CA ILE A 362 2.58 13.92 -24.33
C ILE A 362 1.49 14.99 -24.36
N THR A 363 0.30 14.62 -24.81
CA THR A 363 -0.85 15.54 -24.92
C THR A 363 -1.75 15.49 -23.68
N SER A 364 -1.77 14.36 -22.98
CA SER A 364 -2.50 14.19 -21.72
C SER A 364 -1.81 13.14 -20.85
N TYR A 365 -1.73 13.39 -19.55
CA TYR A 365 -1.13 12.49 -18.58
C TYR A 365 -2.04 12.32 -17.35
N ASP A 366 -2.60 11.12 -17.19
CA ASP A 366 -3.43 10.71 -16.06
C ASP A 366 -2.97 9.34 -15.52
N ILE A 367 -3.43 8.99 -14.31
CA ILE A 367 -3.14 7.70 -13.67
C ILE A 367 -3.74 6.49 -14.41
N HIS A 368 -4.81 6.69 -15.18
CA HIS A 368 -5.49 5.64 -15.93
C HIS A 368 -5.19 5.68 -17.44
N GLU A 369 -4.79 6.84 -17.96
CA GLU A 369 -4.62 7.05 -19.39
C GLU A 369 -3.50 8.06 -19.69
N ILE A 370 -2.61 7.71 -20.63
CA ILE A 370 -1.56 8.61 -21.13
C ILE A 370 -1.70 8.69 -22.65
N LYS A 371 -1.85 9.91 -23.17
CA LYS A 371 -1.99 10.18 -24.61
C LYS A 371 -0.76 10.89 -25.14
N LEU A 372 -0.25 10.42 -26.27
CA LEU A 372 0.89 11.00 -26.95
C LEU A 372 0.57 11.19 -28.44
N LYS A 373 1.25 12.14 -29.06
CA LYS A 373 1.36 12.27 -30.52
C LYS A 373 2.81 12.11 -30.91
N ALA A 374 3.06 11.35 -31.96
CA ALA A 374 4.40 11.13 -32.48
C ALA A 374 4.46 11.36 -33.99
N GLU A 375 5.56 11.95 -34.44
CA GLU A 375 5.95 12.05 -35.83
C GLU A 375 7.23 11.24 -36.01
N VAL A 376 7.18 10.21 -36.86
CA VAL A 376 8.23 9.19 -36.99
C VAL A 376 8.69 9.15 -38.43
N ALA A 377 9.97 9.38 -38.69
CA ALA A 377 10.53 9.39 -40.05
C ALA A 377 11.10 8.03 -40.47
N GLU A 378 11.67 7.28 -39.53
CA GLU A 378 12.18 5.92 -39.71
C GLU A 378 11.59 5.00 -38.64
N PRO A 379 11.46 3.68 -38.88
CA PRO A 379 10.94 2.74 -37.88
C PRO A 379 11.67 2.92 -36.55
N ALA A 380 10.96 3.17 -35.45
CA ALA A 380 11.60 3.60 -34.20
C ALA A 380 10.97 2.96 -32.97
N LEU A 381 11.79 2.80 -31.94
CA LEU A 381 11.32 2.38 -30.61
C LEU A 381 11.15 3.62 -29.73
N MET A 382 9.90 3.88 -29.32
CA MET A 382 9.58 4.95 -28.39
C MET A 382 9.59 4.41 -26.97
N VAL A 383 10.54 4.87 -26.16
CA VAL A 383 10.58 4.58 -24.72
C VAL A 383 9.70 5.57 -23.99
N LEU A 384 8.81 5.05 -23.15
CA LEU A 384 8.04 5.82 -22.19
C LEU A 384 8.61 5.54 -20.81
N SER A 385 9.15 6.58 -20.15
CA SER A 385 9.68 6.53 -18.79
C SER A 385 8.56 6.33 -17.78
N GLU A 386 7.92 5.17 -17.81
CA GLU A 386 6.85 4.71 -16.94
C GLU A 386 7.05 3.22 -16.66
N ILE A 387 6.69 2.80 -15.45
CA ILE A 387 7.03 1.45 -14.98
C ILE A 387 6.27 0.39 -15.79
N TYR A 388 7.00 -0.57 -16.33
CA TYR A 388 6.44 -1.74 -17.01
C TYR A 388 5.64 -2.59 -16.02
N TYR A 389 4.34 -2.66 -16.27
CA TYR A 389 3.41 -3.44 -15.46
C TYR A 389 2.39 -4.15 -16.36
N PRO A 390 2.68 -5.41 -16.76
CA PRO A 390 1.91 -6.12 -17.79
C PRO A 390 0.52 -6.58 -17.36
N ALA A 391 0.19 -6.46 -16.06
CA ALA A 391 -1.07 -6.94 -15.53
C ALA A 391 -2.27 -6.01 -15.79
N GLY A 392 -2.06 -4.83 -16.38
CA GLY A 392 -3.17 -3.93 -16.69
C GLY A 392 -2.91 -2.88 -17.77
N TRP A 393 -1.67 -2.49 -18.05
CA TRP A 393 -1.42 -1.52 -19.12
C TRP A 393 -1.53 -2.14 -20.50
N LYS A 394 -2.27 -1.46 -21.38
CA LYS A 394 -2.34 -1.70 -22.82
C LYS A 394 -1.86 -0.46 -23.56
N ALA A 395 -1.34 -0.65 -24.76
CA ALA A 395 -0.94 0.44 -25.64
C ALA A 395 -1.69 0.32 -26.97
N PHE A 396 -2.08 1.46 -27.52
CA PHE A 396 -2.79 1.56 -28.79
C PHE A 396 -2.08 2.59 -29.66
N VAL A 397 -1.91 2.26 -30.95
CA VAL A 397 -1.39 3.17 -31.97
C VAL A 397 -2.47 3.32 -33.02
N ASN A 398 -2.97 4.54 -33.21
CA ASN A 398 -4.08 4.85 -34.12
C ASN A 398 -5.34 3.99 -33.85
N GLY A 399 -5.56 3.61 -32.59
CA GLY A 399 -6.70 2.79 -32.15
C GLY A 399 -6.46 1.27 -32.17
N GLU A 400 -5.35 0.80 -32.75
CA GLU A 400 -5.01 -0.62 -32.79
C GLU A 400 -4.09 -1.01 -31.63
N GLU A 401 -4.38 -2.13 -30.94
CA GLU A 401 -3.59 -2.59 -29.80
C GLU A 401 -2.20 -3.04 -30.27
N THR A 402 -1.15 -2.50 -29.64
CA THR A 402 0.25 -2.85 -29.93
C THR A 402 0.92 -3.50 -28.72
N LYS A 403 2.01 -4.22 -28.97
CA LYS A 403 2.78 -4.88 -27.92
C LYS A 403 3.60 -3.85 -27.14
N ILE A 404 3.52 -3.93 -25.81
CA ILE A 404 4.40 -3.19 -24.91
C ILE A 404 5.63 -4.06 -24.60
N TYR A 405 6.82 -3.50 -24.78
CA TYR A 405 8.08 -4.15 -24.48
C TYR A 405 8.63 -3.69 -23.13
N LYS A 406 9.10 -4.62 -22.31
CA LYS A 406 9.87 -4.30 -21.09
C LYS A 406 11.24 -3.82 -21.51
N THR A 407 11.60 -2.61 -21.08
CA THR A 407 12.74 -1.86 -21.57
C THR A 407 13.59 -1.35 -20.42
N ASN A 408 14.92 -1.45 -20.52
CA ASN A 408 15.87 -0.94 -19.52
C ASN A 408 15.54 -1.46 -18.10
N ALA A 409 15.26 -2.76 -18.00
CA ALA A 409 14.78 -3.50 -16.82
C ALA A 409 13.44 -3.08 -16.20
N ILE A 410 12.99 -1.83 -16.37
CA ILE A 410 11.84 -1.31 -15.60
C ILE A 410 10.88 -0.44 -16.38
N LEU A 411 11.29 0.13 -17.50
CA LEU A 411 10.49 1.03 -18.32
C LEU A 411 9.71 0.25 -19.38
N ARG A 412 8.84 0.95 -20.10
CA ARG A 412 8.05 0.39 -21.18
C ARG A 412 8.32 1.11 -22.49
N SER A 413 8.27 0.39 -23.60
CA SER A 413 8.36 0.97 -24.93
C SER A 413 7.34 0.35 -25.89
N ILE A 414 7.14 1.03 -27.01
CA ILE A 414 6.38 0.53 -28.16
C ILE A 414 7.15 0.83 -29.44
N PHE A 415 6.97 -0.04 -30.42
CA PHE A 415 7.49 0.18 -31.77
C PHE A 415 6.50 1.00 -32.60
N LEU A 416 7.01 1.92 -33.41
CA LEU A 416 6.26 2.76 -34.32
C LEU A 416 6.88 2.66 -35.72
N GLU A 417 6.02 2.48 -36.71
CA GLU A 417 6.38 2.60 -38.13
C GLU A 417 6.56 4.08 -38.51
N PRO A 418 7.13 4.40 -39.69
CA PRO A 418 7.15 5.77 -40.20
C PRO A 418 5.74 6.34 -40.40
N GLY A 419 5.52 7.55 -39.90
CA GLY A 419 4.26 8.27 -40.03
C GLY A 419 3.90 9.12 -38.81
N ASN A 420 2.68 9.64 -38.85
CA ASN A 420 2.08 10.35 -37.72
C ASN A 420 1.19 9.40 -36.93
N HIS A 421 1.37 9.37 -35.62
CA HIS A 421 0.70 8.43 -34.74
C HIS A 421 0.02 9.14 -33.57
N GLU A 422 -1.22 8.72 -33.30
CA GLU A 422 -1.89 8.95 -32.03
C GLU A 422 -1.72 7.72 -31.14
N ILE A 423 -1.11 7.91 -29.97
CA ILE A 423 -0.73 6.83 -29.08
C ILE A 423 -1.51 6.98 -27.78
N ALA A 424 -2.08 5.89 -27.30
CA ALA A 424 -2.75 5.83 -26.01
C ALA A 424 -2.25 4.65 -25.18
N PHE A 425 -1.76 4.91 -23.97
CA PHE A 425 -1.59 3.89 -22.94
C PHE A 425 -2.79 3.94 -22.01
N VAL A 426 -3.48 2.82 -21.84
CA VAL A 426 -4.70 2.72 -21.01
C VAL A 426 -4.51 1.63 -19.97
N PHE A 427 -4.83 1.93 -18.71
CA PHE A 427 -4.79 0.95 -17.63
C PHE A 427 -6.14 0.26 -17.45
N GLU A 428 -6.20 -1.03 -17.74
CA GLU A 428 -7.37 -1.87 -17.55
C GLU A 428 -7.10 -3.06 -16.62
N SER A 429 -7.62 -2.99 -15.39
CA SER A 429 -7.53 -4.11 -14.44
C SER A 429 -8.61 -5.16 -14.68
N LYS A 430 -8.22 -6.35 -15.17
CA LYS A 430 -9.10 -7.52 -15.26
C LYS A 430 -9.64 -7.93 -13.88
N ALA A 431 -8.81 -7.83 -12.85
CA ALA A 431 -9.19 -8.17 -11.48
C ALA A 431 -10.30 -7.25 -10.94
N LEU A 432 -10.22 -5.94 -11.24
CA LEU A 432 -11.28 -4.99 -10.86
C LEU A 432 -12.59 -5.33 -11.57
N LYS A 433 -12.56 -5.60 -12.88
CA LYS A 433 -13.75 -6.00 -13.66
C LYS A 433 -14.40 -7.26 -13.06
N ILE A 434 -13.61 -8.29 -12.76
CA ILE A 434 -14.10 -9.52 -12.12
C ILE A 434 -14.66 -9.25 -10.71
N GLY A 435 -13.94 -8.46 -9.90
CA GLY A 435 -14.37 -8.11 -8.55
C GLY A 435 -15.70 -7.37 -8.52
N LEU A 436 -15.92 -6.44 -9.46
CA LEU A 436 -17.20 -5.75 -9.63
C LEU A 436 -18.32 -6.73 -9.97
N TRP A 437 -18.10 -7.63 -10.94
CA TRP A 437 -19.08 -8.66 -11.30
C TRP A 437 -19.46 -9.56 -10.13
N ILE A 438 -18.46 -10.04 -9.36
CA ILE A 438 -18.70 -10.85 -8.16
C ILE A 438 -19.52 -10.06 -7.14
N SER A 439 -19.12 -8.81 -6.87
CA SER A 439 -19.76 -7.96 -5.86
C SER A 439 -21.23 -7.68 -6.20
N PHE A 440 -21.52 -7.32 -7.45
CA PHE A 440 -22.90 -7.12 -7.92
C PHE A 440 -23.70 -8.41 -7.87
N THR A 441 -23.14 -9.53 -8.33
CA THR A 441 -23.82 -10.82 -8.31
C THR A 441 -24.16 -11.25 -6.88
N SER A 442 -23.21 -11.14 -5.94
CA SER A 442 -23.43 -11.43 -4.53
C SER A 442 -24.50 -10.51 -3.93
N LEU A 443 -24.47 -9.22 -4.23
CA LEU A 443 -25.48 -8.26 -3.77
C LEU A 443 -26.88 -8.64 -4.28
N PHE A 444 -27.02 -8.97 -5.57
CA PHE A 444 -28.31 -9.36 -6.15
C PHE A 444 -28.82 -10.70 -5.59
N ILE A 445 -27.94 -11.66 -5.32
CA ILE A 445 -28.31 -12.92 -4.65
C ILE A 445 -28.82 -12.63 -3.24
N LEU A 446 -28.12 -11.80 -2.47
CA LEU A 446 -28.54 -11.43 -1.10
C LEU A 446 -29.89 -10.71 -1.10
N LEU A 447 -30.09 -9.75 -2.01
CA LEU A 447 -31.37 -9.07 -2.18
C LEU A 447 -32.47 -10.06 -2.60
N GLY A 448 -32.17 -11.01 -3.49
CA GLY A 448 -33.08 -12.08 -3.89
C GLY A 448 -33.52 -12.95 -2.71
N ILE A 449 -32.57 -13.38 -1.86
CA ILE A 449 -32.83 -14.16 -0.63
C ILE A 449 -33.67 -13.34 0.36
N LEU A 450 -33.38 -12.06 0.52
CA LEU A 450 -34.16 -11.16 1.39
C LEU A 450 -35.60 -11.00 0.89
N VAL A 451 -35.79 -10.75 -0.40
CA VAL A 451 -37.14 -10.63 -1.00
C VAL A 451 -37.89 -11.96 -0.93
N TYR A 452 -37.22 -13.07 -1.20
CA TYR A 452 -37.79 -14.41 -1.10
C TYR A 452 -38.22 -14.71 0.35
N SER A 453 -37.33 -14.53 1.33
CA SER A 453 -37.66 -14.78 2.73
C SER A 453 -38.80 -13.88 3.22
N TRP A 454 -38.83 -12.60 2.85
CA TRP A 454 -39.92 -11.68 3.17
C TRP A 454 -41.26 -12.11 2.56
N ARG A 455 -41.28 -12.59 1.31
CA ARG A 455 -42.51 -13.05 0.65
C ARG A 455 -43.02 -14.39 1.19
N PHE A 456 -42.13 -15.31 1.54
CA PHE A 456 -42.49 -16.70 1.84
C PHE A 456 -42.50 -17.04 3.35
N GLN A 457 -42.08 -16.14 4.25
CA GLN A 457 -42.28 -16.28 5.71
C GLN A 457 -43.74 -16.20 6.17
N LYS A 458 -44.72 -16.03 5.27
CA LYS A 458 -46.16 -16.07 5.60
C LYS A 458 -46.81 -17.46 5.60
N ARG A 459 -46.06 -18.56 5.47
CA ARG A 459 -46.64 -19.90 5.69
C ARG A 459 -46.33 -20.36 7.13
N PRO A 460 -47.33 -20.41 8.03
CA PRO A 460 -47.12 -20.99 9.35
C PRO A 460 -46.71 -22.46 9.17
N TYR A 461 -45.74 -22.88 9.97
CA TYR A 461 -45.35 -24.27 10.08
C TYR A 461 -46.55 -25.04 10.67
N GLU A 462 -47.37 -25.64 9.81
CA GLU A 462 -48.38 -26.61 10.26
C GLU A 462 -47.62 -27.83 10.79
N SER A 463 -47.55 -27.92 12.12
CA SER A 463 -47.07 -29.13 12.79
C SER A 463 -48.11 -30.23 12.61
N SER A 464 -47.79 -31.22 11.78
CA SER A 464 -48.38 -32.57 11.84
C SER A 464 -47.78 -33.37 12.98
#